data_AF-A0A0Q7FKK0-F1
#
_entry.id   AF-A0A0Q7FKK0-F1
#
_cell.length_a   1.000
_cell.length_b   1.000
_cell.length_c   1.000
_cell.angle_alpha   90.00
_cell.angle_beta   90.00
_cell.angle_gamma   90.00
#
_symmetry.space_group_name_H-M   'P 1'
#
loop_
_entity.id
_entity.type
_entity.pdbx_description
1 polymer ?
#
loop_
_entity_poly.entity_id
_entity_poly.type
_entity_poly.pdbx_seq_one_letter_code
_entity_poly.pdbx_strand_id
1 'polypeptide(L)'
;MARYKIALSLGLALILTAACERPSAVAQKDEAPQASETRQFATAPSRSEQGARREEPVRELDGRPIWSASRRGTAEENAQRAFDRNGEAFGARDLDDFVRKAHAFVEKPPAGTQRLTRANGDVLLYDPKGNVFAVATKDGAPRTMFKPDEGAAYWDEQKARQARQASRGAQDNGES
;
A
#
# COMPACT_ATOMS: atom_id res chain seq x y z
N MET A 1 -54.07 30.02 -14.99
CA MET A 1 -53.63 30.38 -16.35
C MET A 1 -53.61 31.90 -16.46
N ALA A 2 -52.45 32.52 -16.63
CA ALA A 2 -52.37 33.93 -16.99
C ALA A 2 -51.25 34.08 -18.01
N ARG A 3 -51.67 34.39 -19.24
CA ARG A 3 -50.85 34.65 -20.42
C ARG A 3 -50.62 36.15 -20.48
N TYR A 4 -49.38 36.60 -20.65
CA TYR A 4 -49.10 37.92 -21.21
C TYR A 4 -48.07 37.78 -22.34
N LYS A 5 -48.49 38.28 -23.50
CA LYS A 5 -47.71 38.47 -24.73
C LYS A 5 -47.38 39.96 -24.85
N ILE A 6 -46.46 40.28 -25.78
CA ILE A 6 -46.17 41.59 -26.43
C ILE A 6 -45.04 42.37 -25.72
N ALA A 7 -43.99 42.93 -26.35
CA ALA A 7 -43.62 43.10 -27.76
C ALA A 7 -42.09 43.22 -27.93
N LEU A 8 -41.68 42.98 -29.18
CA LEU A 8 -40.40 43.26 -29.82
C LEU A 8 -39.89 44.70 -29.63
N SER A 9 -38.57 44.87 -29.50
CA SER A 9 -37.84 46.04 -30.01
C SER A 9 -36.41 45.61 -30.36
N LEU A 10 -36.02 45.82 -31.62
CA LEU A 10 -34.68 45.56 -32.16
C LEU A 10 -33.64 46.48 -31.51
N GLY A 11 -32.47 45.92 -31.21
CA GLY A 11 -31.27 46.67 -30.89
C GLY A 11 -30.03 45.87 -31.27
N LEU A 12 -29.44 46.23 -32.40
CA LEU A 12 -28.22 45.69 -33.01
C LEU A 12 -27.00 45.94 -32.11
N ALA A 13 -26.22 44.90 -31.79
CA ALA A 13 -24.83 45.06 -31.37
C ALA A 13 -23.98 43.86 -31.83
N LEU A 14 -22.93 44.21 -32.58
CA LEU A 14 -21.93 43.36 -33.22
C LEU A 14 -20.87 42.87 -32.22
N ILE A 15 -20.49 41.60 -32.40
CA ILE A 15 -19.14 41.00 -32.26
C ILE A 15 -18.48 41.04 -30.86
N LEU A 16 -18.16 39.85 -30.32
CA LEU A 16 -16.78 39.34 -30.12
C LEU A 16 -16.83 38.01 -29.36
N THR A 17 -16.25 36.99 -29.99
CA THR A 17 -16.02 35.65 -29.46
C THR A 17 -15.07 35.71 -28.26
N ALA A 18 -15.60 35.55 -27.05
CA ALA A 18 -14.78 35.23 -25.89
C ALA A 18 -14.56 33.72 -25.84
N ALA A 19 -13.43 33.28 -26.40
CA ALA A 19 -12.85 32.00 -26.02
C ALA A 19 -12.54 32.06 -24.52
N CYS A 20 -13.17 31.19 -23.73
CA CYS A 20 -12.83 31.01 -22.32
C CYS A 20 -11.51 30.22 -22.20
N GLU A 21 -10.40 30.86 -22.57
CA GLU A 21 -9.09 30.44 -22.10
C GLU A 21 -8.96 30.91 -20.65
N ARG A 22 -8.93 29.93 -19.73
CA ARG A 22 -8.71 30.13 -18.31
C ARG A 22 -7.24 30.49 -18.09
N PRO A 23 -6.88 31.71 -17.66
CA PRO A 23 -5.55 31.97 -17.17
C PRO A 23 -5.57 31.69 -15.67
N SER A 24 -5.26 30.46 -15.26
CA SER A 24 -4.80 30.24 -13.88
C SER A 24 -3.33 30.67 -13.80
N ALA A 25 -3.12 31.98 -13.83
CA ALA A 25 -1.84 32.62 -13.57
C ALA A 25 -1.64 32.65 -12.05
N VAL A 26 -0.68 31.86 -11.58
CA VAL A 26 -0.16 31.95 -10.21
C VAL A 26 0.44 33.34 -9.99
N ALA A 27 -0.07 34.06 -9.00
CA ALA A 27 0.47 35.34 -8.58
C ALA A 27 1.90 35.16 -8.02
N GLN A 28 2.89 35.77 -8.67
CA GLN A 28 4.17 36.06 -8.04
C GLN A 28 4.01 37.35 -7.22
N LYS A 29 4.35 37.27 -5.93
CA LYS A 29 4.44 38.42 -5.03
C LYS A 29 5.89 38.53 -4.57
N ASP A 30 6.56 39.58 -5.01
CA ASP A 30 7.93 39.91 -4.65
C ASP A 30 8.03 40.45 -3.19
N GLU A 31 8.99 39.85 -2.45
CA GLU A 31 9.89 40.29 -1.34
C GLU A 31 9.64 41.58 -0.52
N ALA A 32 9.98 41.76 0.78
CA ALA A 32 10.59 41.03 1.93
C ALA A 32 10.51 41.98 3.19
N PRO A 33 11.09 41.72 4.41
CA PRO A 33 11.79 40.52 4.94
C PRO A 33 11.41 40.08 6.39
N GLN A 34 11.92 38.91 6.78
CA GLN A 34 12.17 38.38 8.15
C GLN A 34 11.03 37.76 8.97
N ALA A 35 10.92 36.43 8.87
CA ALA A 35 11.02 35.51 10.02
C ALA A 35 11.13 34.09 9.42
N SER A 36 12.35 33.58 9.35
CA SER A 36 12.65 32.25 8.85
C SER A 36 12.20 31.19 9.87
N GLU A 37 10.91 30.86 9.89
CA GLU A 37 10.51 29.54 10.36
C GLU A 37 10.66 28.57 9.19
N THR A 38 11.87 28.00 9.12
CA THR A 38 12.18 26.84 8.29
C THR A 38 11.17 25.73 8.62
N ARG A 39 10.10 25.61 7.82
CA ARG A 39 9.42 24.32 7.68
C ARG A 39 10.42 23.38 7.04
N GLN A 40 11.13 22.64 7.89
CA GLN A 40 11.96 21.52 7.49
C GLN A 40 11.03 20.49 6.85
N PHE A 41 10.89 20.55 5.52
CA PHE A 41 10.49 19.39 4.75
C PHE A 41 11.61 18.38 4.96
N ALA A 42 11.34 17.34 5.74
CA ALA A 42 12.27 16.23 5.92
C ALA A 42 12.68 15.75 4.53
N THR A 43 13.96 15.92 4.18
CA THR A 43 14.56 15.42 2.94
C THR A 43 14.22 13.94 2.82
N ALA A 44 13.40 13.58 1.84
CA ALA A 44 13.18 12.18 1.53
C ALA A 44 14.53 11.56 1.13
N PRO A 45 14.90 10.38 1.69
CA PRO A 45 16.21 9.80 1.44
C PRO A 45 16.39 9.55 -0.06
N SER A 46 17.59 9.84 -0.57
CA SER A 46 17.92 9.64 -1.98
C SER A 46 17.85 8.14 -2.36
N ARG A 47 17.60 7.81 -3.64
CA ARG A 47 17.45 6.41 -4.09
C ARG A 47 18.65 5.53 -3.74
N SER A 48 19.85 6.10 -3.71
CA SER A 48 21.09 5.45 -3.28
C SER A 48 21.07 5.08 -1.79
N GLU A 49 20.61 5.98 -0.92
CA GLU A 49 20.47 5.72 0.52
C GLU A 49 19.39 4.67 0.80
N GLN A 50 18.30 4.67 0.03
CA GLN A 50 17.26 3.64 0.12
C GLN A 50 17.72 2.25 -0.35
N GLY A 51 18.69 2.19 -1.27
CA GLY A 51 19.33 0.95 -1.70
C GLY A 51 20.22 0.39 -0.61
N ALA A 52 21.15 1.21 -0.12
CA ALA A 52 22.08 0.84 0.95
C ALA A 52 21.37 0.35 2.22
N ARG A 53 20.26 0.97 2.60
CA ARG A 53 19.46 0.56 3.77
C ARG A 53 18.81 -0.82 3.63
N ARG A 54 18.59 -1.31 2.42
CA ARG A 54 18.07 -2.68 2.20
C ARG A 54 19.17 -3.73 2.28
N GLU A 55 20.43 -3.32 2.16
CA GLU A 55 21.61 -4.18 2.17
C GLU A 55 22.25 -4.27 3.56
N GLU A 56 21.70 -3.57 4.56
CA GLU A 56 22.07 -3.79 5.96
C GLU A 56 21.83 -5.27 6.33
N PRO A 57 22.77 -5.89 7.08
CA PRO A 57 22.64 -7.28 7.48
C PRO A 57 21.34 -7.45 8.27
N VAL A 58 20.44 -8.27 7.72
CA VAL A 58 19.14 -8.55 8.33
C VAL A 58 19.38 -9.24 9.66
N ARG A 59 18.81 -8.70 10.74
CA ARG A 59 18.84 -9.35 12.05
C ARG A 59 18.20 -10.72 11.90
N GLU A 60 18.87 -11.72 12.44
CA GLU A 60 18.36 -13.08 12.48
C GLU A 60 17.79 -13.39 13.86
N LEU A 61 16.72 -14.19 13.88
CA LEU A 61 16.15 -14.78 15.06
C LEU A 61 16.01 -16.27 14.79
N ASP A 62 16.62 -17.09 15.66
CA ASP A 62 16.69 -18.55 15.50
C ASP A 62 17.32 -18.98 14.14
N GLY A 63 18.36 -18.26 13.70
CA GLY A 63 19.10 -18.53 12.45
C GLY A 63 18.31 -18.23 11.18
N ARG A 64 17.25 -17.40 11.27
CA ARG A 64 16.42 -17.00 10.14
C ARG A 64 16.22 -15.49 10.13
N PRO A 65 16.03 -14.86 8.95
CA PRO A 65 15.67 -13.46 8.87
C PRO A 65 14.42 -13.16 9.71
N ILE A 66 14.46 -12.13 10.56
CA ILE A 66 13.32 -11.79 11.40
C ILE A 66 12.07 -11.44 10.58
N TRP A 67 12.26 -10.91 9.37
CA TRP A 67 11.20 -10.47 8.48
C TRP A 67 11.74 -10.24 7.07
N SER A 68 10.85 -10.07 6.09
CA SER A 68 11.27 -9.67 4.75
C SER A 68 11.56 -8.17 4.68
N ALA A 69 12.72 -7.80 4.14
CA ALA A 69 12.97 -6.42 3.72
C ALA A 69 12.07 -6.03 2.54
N SER A 70 11.81 -4.74 2.38
CA SER A 70 10.95 -4.23 1.30
C SER A 70 11.43 -2.88 0.78
N ARG A 71 10.75 -2.38 -0.25
CA ARG A 71 11.08 -1.07 -0.78
C ARG A 71 10.90 0.08 0.22
N ARG A 72 10.08 -0.14 1.25
CA ARG A 72 9.61 0.85 2.23
C ARG A 72 10.30 0.72 3.59
N GLY A 73 11.29 -0.16 3.74
CA GLY A 73 12.04 -0.29 4.99
C GLY A 73 12.77 -1.62 5.13
N THR A 74 13.67 -1.66 6.11
CA THR A 74 14.45 -2.85 6.47
C THR A 74 13.56 -3.97 7.01
N ALA A 75 14.12 -5.15 7.23
CA ALA A 75 13.40 -6.26 7.84
C ALA A 75 12.89 -5.86 9.24
N GLU A 76 13.74 -5.24 10.06
CA GLU A 76 13.47 -4.80 11.43
C GLU A 76 12.35 -3.78 11.46
N GLU A 77 12.41 -2.76 10.59
CA GLU A 77 11.36 -1.74 10.53
C GLU A 77 10.02 -2.31 10.05
N ASN A 78 10.07 -3.25 9.09
CA ASN A 78 8.86 -3.93 8.63
C ASN A 78 8.26 -4.80 9.74
N ALA A 79 9.10 -5.53 10.48
CA ALA A 79 8.70 -6.35 11.62
C ALA A 79 8.07 -5.50 12.73
N GLN A 80 8.75 -4.40 13.11
CA GLN A 80 8.27 -3.47 14.13
C GLN A 80 6.89 -2.90 13.75
N ARG A 81 6.73 -2.41 12.52
CA ARG A 81 5.42 -1.91 12.06
C ARG A 81 4.33 -2.98 12.01
N ALA A 82 4.69 -4.23 11.79
CA ALA A 82 3.73 -5.33 11.81
C ALA A 82 3.32 -5.65 13.26
N PHE A 83 4.28 -5.68 14.18
CA PHE A 83 4.07 -5.86 15.61
C PHE A 83 3.24 -4.73 16.20
N ASP A 84 3.57 -3.46 15.96
CA ASP A 84 2.85 -2.32 16.53
C ASP A 84 1.35 -2.34 16.16
N ARG A 85 1.02 -2.84 14.97
CA ARG A 85 -0.36 -2.89 14.49
C ARG A 85 -1.11 -4.14 14.89
N ASN A 86 -0.42 -5.27 15.06
CA ASN A 86 -1.08 -6.58 15.14
C ASN A 86 -0.65 -7.39 16.37
N GLY A 87 0.45 -7.05 17.02
CA GLY A 87 1.06 -7.83 18.10
C GLY A 87 0.07 -8.20 19.22
N GLU A 88 -0.74 -7.22 19.64
CA GLU A 88 -1.78 -7.41 20.65
C GLU A 88 -2.81 -8.47 20.23
N ALA A 89 -3.25 -8.45 18.96
CA ALA A 89 -4.22 -9.42 18.44
C ALA A 89 -3.71 -10.87 18.48
N PHE A 90 -2.39 -11.08 18.58
CA PHE A 90 -1.76 -12.39 18.72
C PHE A 90 -1.24 -12.67 20.15
N GLY A 91 -1.53 -11.78 21.10
CA GLY A 91 -1.00 -11.87 22.46
C GLY A 91 0.53 -11.96 22.47
N ALA A 92 1.19 -11.21 21.59
CA ALA A 92 2.64 -11.13 21.55
C ALA A 92 3.12 -10.14 22.61
N ARG A 93 4.11 -10.56 23.41
CA ARG A 93 4.66 -9.75 24.51
C ARG A 93 5.63 -8.67 24.05
N ASP A 94 6.34 -8.97 22.97
CA ASP A 94 7.36 -8.13 22.36
C ASP A 94 7.50 -8.47 20.87
N LEU A 95 8.36 -7.71 20.18
CA LEU A 95 8.63 -7.90 18.75
C LEU A 95 9.11 -9.32 18.43
N ASP A 96 10.06 -9.85 19.21
CA ASP A 96 10.66 -11.15 18.92
C ASP A 96 9.61 -12.28 19.13
N ASP A 97 8.72 -12.18 20.13
CA ASP A 97 7.59 -13.08 20.34
C ASP A 97 6.61 -13.06 19.15
N PHE A 98 6.31 -11.87 18.62
CA PHE A 98 5.48 -11.74 17.42
C PHE A 98 6.14 -12.34 16.18
N VAL A 99 7.43 -12.11 15.98
CA VAL A 99 8.22 -12.68 14.88
C VAL A 99 8.24 -14.20 14.97
N ARG A 100 8.48 -14.78 16.15
CA ARG A 100 8.42 -16.24 16.36
C ARG A 100 7.03 -16.81 16.03
N LYS A 101 5.96 -16.14 16.45
CA LYS A 101 4.58 -16.55 16.13
C LYS A 101 4.32 -16.50 14.62
N ALA A 102 4.81 -15.47 13.93
CA ALA A 102 4.68 -15.34 12.48
C ALA A 102 5.44 -16.46 11.74
N HIS A 103 6.69 -16.72 12.11
CA HIS A 103 7.46 -17.84 11.57
C HIS A 103 6.79 -19.18 11.84
N ALA A 104 6.32 -19.42 13.07
CA ALA A 104 5.62 -20.65 13.43
C ALA A 104 4.36 -20.87 12.59
N PHE A 105 3.57 -19.83 12.36
CA PHE A 105 2.39 -19.92 11.50
C PHE A 105 2.75 -20.20 10.04
N VAL A 106 3.81 -19.57 9.52
CA VAL A 106 4.27 -19.77 8.13
C VAL A 106 4.83 -21.18 7.92
N GLU A 107 5.63 -21.67 8.86
CA GLU A 107 6.31 -22.96 8.77
C GLU A 107 5.37 -24.13 9.03
N LYS A 108 4.54 -24.02 10.07
CA LYS A 108 3.64 -25.08 10.52
C LYS A 108 2.23 -24.53 10.75
N PRO A 109 1.53 -24.12 9.66
CA PRO A 109 0.18 -23.59 9.78
C PRO A 109 -0.79 -24.63 10.36
N PRO A 110 -1.80 -24.21 11.13
CA PRO A 110 -2.84 -25.11 11.64
C PRO A 110 -3.56 -25.88 10.52
N ALA A 111 -4.07 -27.06 10.84
CA ALA A 111 -4.82 -27.88 9.90
C ALA A 111 -6.09 -27.15 9.41
N GLY A 112 -6.28 -27.14 8.09
CA GLY A 112 -7.36 -26.37 7.44
C GLY A 112 -6.92 -24.99 6.94
N THR A 113 -5.65 -24.60 7.15
CA THR A 113 -5.10 -23.39 6.54
C THR A 113 -5.10 -23.50 5.02
N GLN A 114 -5.73 -22.52 4.38
CA GLN A 114 -5.75 -22.36 2.94
C GLN A 114 -4.47 -21.68 2.48
N ARG A 115 -3.98 -22.05 1.29
CA ARG A 115 -2.72 -21.58 0.73
C ARG A 115 -2.89 -21.13 -0.71
N LEU A 116 -2.21 -20.05 -1.09
CA LEU A 116 -2.10 -19.58 -2.47
C LEU A 116 -0.66 -19.14 -2.76
N THR A 117 -0.05 -19.67 -3.81
CA THR A 117 1.29 -19.27 -4.26
C THR A 117 1.18 -18.23 -5.37
N ARG A 118 1.91 -17.12 -5.25
CA ARG A 118 2.01 -16.07 -6.28
C ARG A 118 3.04 -16.43 -7.34
N ALA A 119 3.00 -15.73 -8.48
CA ALA A 119 3.97 -15.92 -9.57
C ALA A 119 5.44 -15.64 -9.15
N ASN A 120 5.66 -14.75 -8.17
CA ASN A 120 6.99 -14.45 -7.63
C ASN A 120 7.47 -15.46 -6.56
N GLY A 121 6.69 -16.52 -6.29
CA GLY A 121 6.99 -17.54 -5.29
C GLY A 121 6.57 -17.18 -3.85
N ASP A 122 6.07 -15.97 -3.60
CA ASP A 122 5.49 -15.65 -2.30
C ASP A 122 4.25 -16.52 -2.03
N VAL A 123 4.00 -16.78 -0.76
CA VAL A 123 2.88 -17.61 -0.32
C VAL A 123 1.95 -16.77 0.53
N LEU A 124 0.66 -16.81 0.23
CA LEU A 124 -0.40 -16.33 1.12
C LEU A 124 -0.97 -17.53 1.86
N LEU A 125 -1.22 -17.35 3.16
CA LEU A 125 -1.79 -18.33 4.06
C LEU A 125 -3.00 -17.72 4.76
N TYR A 126 -4.08 -18.48 4.88
CA TYR A 126 -5.27 -18.08 5.63
C TYR A 126 -5.81 -19.25 6.44
N ASP A 127 -5.80 -19.14 7.77
CA ASP A 127 -6.47 -20.06 8.68
C ASP A 127 -7.88 -19.54 9.01
N PRO A 128 -8.95 -20.22 8.55
CA PRO A 128 -10.32 -19.80 8.84
C PRO A 128 -10.70 -19.92 10.32
N LYS A 129 -10.06 -20.85 11.07
CA LYS A 129 -10.43 -21.10 12.47
C LYS A 129 -9.90 -20.03 13.40
N GLY A 130 -8.62 -19.70 13.27
CA GLY A 130 -7.97 -18.62 14.02
C GLY A 130 -8.20 -17.23 13.42
N ASN A 131 -8.83 -17.15 12.24
CA ASN A 131 -8.93 -15.95 11.42
C ASN A 131 -7.56 -15.28 11.24
N VAL A 132 -6.55 -16.05 10.81
CA VAL A 132 -5.18 -15.55 10.66
C VAL A 132 -4.80 -15.52 9.20
N PHE A 133 -4.39 -14.37 8.72
CA PHE A 133 -3.82 -14.19 7.40
C PHE A 133 -2.32 -13.86 7.50
N ALA A 134 -1.51 -14.49 6.66
CA ALA A 134 -0.09 -14.16 6.54
C ALA A 134 0.38 -14.22 5.08
N VAL A 135 1.48 -13.51 4.81
CA VAL A 135 2.24 -13.64 3.57
C VAL A 135 3.68 -13.90 3.92
N ALA A 136 4.30 -14.86 3.24
CA ALA A 136 5.73 -15.17 3.36
C ALA A 136 6.41 -15.13 2.01
N THR A 137 7.72 -14.89 2.01
CA THR A 137 8.55 -15.06 0.81
C THR A 137 8.64 -16.54 0.44
N LYS A 138 9.16 -16.83 -0.76
CA LYS A 138 9.47 -18.21 -1.17
C LYS A 138 10.39 -18.95 -0.19
N ASP A 139 11.25 -18.21 0.51
CA ASP A 139 12.23 -18.72 1.48
C ASP A 139 11.64 -18.81 2.91
N GLY A 140 10.36 -18.49 3.08
CA GLY A 140 9.65 -18.62 4.36
C GLY A 140 9.76 -17.41 5.28
N ALA A 141 10.45 -16.33 4.89
CA ALA A 141 10.50 -15.11 5.69
C ALA A 141 9.14 -14.40 5.71
N PRO A 142 8.53 -14.11 6.88
CA PRO A 142 7.26 -13.41 6.96
C PRO A 142 7.35 -12.00 6.35
N ARG A 143 6.30 -11.62 5.62
CA ARG A 143 6.09 -10.26 5.08
C ARG A 143 4.96 -9.53 5.79
N THR A 144 3.94 -10.27 6.24
CA THR A 144 2.80 -9.77 7.03
C THR A 144 2.16 -10.93 7.81
N MET A 145 1.56 -10.61 8.95
CA MET A 145 0.64 -11.49 9.68
C MET A 145 -0.38 -10.63 10.43
N PHE A 146 -1.67 -10.88 10.26
CA PHE A 146 -2.75 -10.15 10.94
C PHE A 146 -4.06 -10.96 10.97
N LYS A 147 -5.06 -10.48 11.72
CA LYS A 147 -6.42 -11.01 11.70
C LYS A 147 -7.31 -10.08 10.88
N PRO A 148 -7.82 -10.50 9.71
CA PRO A 148 -8.66 -9.63 8.89
C PRO A 148 -10.03 -9.41 9.53
N ASP A 149 -10.51 -8.16 9.53
CA ASP A 149 -11.84 -7.81 10.06
C ASP A 149 -12.97 -8.50 9.29
N GLU A 150 -12.80 -8.66 7.98
CA GLU A 150 -13.77 -9.31 7.09
C GLU A 150 -13.64 -10.85 7.05
N GLY A 151 -12.69 -11.42 7.79
CA GLY A 151 -12.49 -12.86 7.87
C GLY A 151 -12.31 -13.54 6.52
N ALA A 152 -13.16 -14.53 6.23
CA ALA A 152 -13.08 -15.32 5.00
C ALA A 152 -13.32 -14.48 3.72
N ALA A 153 -14.10 -13.40 3.81
CA ALA A 153 -14.35 -12.53 2.66
C ALA A 153 -13.06 -11.84 2.20
N TYR A 154 -12.18 -11.46 3.13
CA TYR A 154 -10.84 -10.94 2.80
C TYR A 154 -10.03 -11.96 2.00
N TRP A 155 -10.08 -13.24 2.39
CA TRP A 155 -9.38 -14.30 1.69
C TRP A 155 -9.92 -14.53 0.27
N ASP A 156 -11.23 -14.50 0.08
CA ASP A 156 -11.85 -14.60 -1.24
C ASP A 156 -11.43 -13.44 -2.15
N GLU A 157 -11.34 -12.23 -1.59
CA GLU A 157 -10.82 -11.08 -2.31
C GLU A 157 -9.36 -11.25 -2.73
N GLN A 158 -8.49 -11.77 -1.84
CA GLN A 158 -7.10 -12.07 -2.17
C GLN A 158 -6.99 -13.06 -3.33
N LYS A 159 -7.77 -14.15 -3.32
CA LYS A 159 -7.82 -15.12 -4.43
C LYS A 159 -8.27 -14.45 -5.73
N ALA A 160 -9.35 -13.68 -5.70
CA ALA A 160 -9.87 -12.98 -6.88
C ALA A 160 -8.86 -11.97 -7.45
N ARG A 161 -8.15 -11.24 -6.59
CA ARG A 161 -7.08 -10.31 -7.00
C ARG A 161 -5.92 -11.06 -7.68
N GLN A 162 -5.49 -12.19 -7.14
CA GLN A 162 -4.42 -13.00 -7.75
C GLN A 162 -4.86 -13.59 -9.09
N ALA A 163 -6.09 -14.08 -9.23
CA ALA A 163 -6.61 -14.60 -10.49
C ALA A 163 -6.60 -13.54 -11.60
N ARG A 164 -7.04 -12.30 -11.29
CA ARG A 164 -6.99 -11.17 -12.25
C ARG A 164 -5.58 -10.75 -12.62
N GLN A 165 -4.62 -10.86 -11.70
CA GLN A 165 -3.22 -10.56 -11.98
C GLN A 165 -2.60 -11.61 -12.92
N ALA A 166 -2.92 -12.88 -12.71
CA ALA A 166 -2.48 -13.96 -13.59
C ALA A 166 -3.04 -13.82 -15.01
N SER A 167 -4.31 -13.45 -15.17
CA SER A 167 -4.92 -13.28 -16.50
C SER A 167 -4.33 -12.10 -17.27
N ARG A 168 -4.04 -10.97 -16.60
CA ARG A 168 -3.39 -9.80 -17.22
C ARG A 168 -1.99 -10.11 -17.72
N GLY A 169 -1.20 -10.86 -16.94
CA GLY A 169 0.13 -11.28 -17.36
C GLY A 169 0.11 -12.23 -18.56
N ALA A 170 -0.94 -13.06 -18.71
CA ALA A 170 -1.06 -13.96 -19.86
C ALA A 170 -1.41 -13.22 -21.17
N GLN A 171 -2.21 -12.13 -21.09
CA GLN A 171 -2.57 -11.34 -22.28
C GLN A 171 -1.39 -10.53 -22.83
N ASP A 172 -0.56 -9.95 -21.95
CA ASP A 172 0.62 -9.15 -22.34
C ASP A 172 1.70 -9.99 -23.08
N ASN A 173 1.80 -11.28 -22.76
CA ASN A 173 2.77 -12.19 -23.39
C ASN A 173 2.25 -12.88 -24.68
N GLY A 174 0.99 -12.64 -25.07
CA GLY A 174 0.36 -13.22 -26.27
C GLY A 174 0.33 -12.30 -27.49
N GLU A 175 0.69 -11.02 -27.32
CA GLU A 175 0.88 -10.04 -28.40
C GLU A 175 2.38 -9.80 -28.59
N SER A 176 3.03 -10.64 -29.39
CA SER A 176 4.39 -10.42 -29.92
C SER A 176 4.56 -11.11 -31.27
#